data_AF-A0A1S3R3W4-F1
#
_entry.id   AF-A0A1S3R3W4-F1
#
_cell.length_a   1.000
_cell.length_b   1.000
_cell.length_c   1.000
_cell.angle_alpha   90.00
_cell.angle_beta   90.00
_cell.angle_gamma   90.00
#
_symmetry.space_group_name_H-M   'P 1'
#
loop_
_entity.id
_entity.type
_entity.pdbx_description
1 polymer ?
#
loop_
_entity_poly.entity_id
_entity_poly.type
_entity_poly.pdbx_seq_one_letter_code
_entity_poly.pdbx_strand_id
1 'polypeptide(L)'
;MVKARQYPWGVVQVENENHCDFVKLREMLICVNMEDLREQTHTRHYELYRRCKLEEMGFTDTNPESKPVSLQETYEAKRHEFLGDLQRREEEMRQMFVQRVKEKETELKEAERELQGKFEQLKRLHSEEKSKLDEKRRSLE
;
A
#
# COMPACT_ATOMS: atom_id res chain seq x y z
N MET A 1 26.78 25.41 41.41
CA MET A 1 25.50 26.17 41.36
C MET A 1 24.40 25.20 41.71
N VAL A 2 23.60 25.44 42.76
CA VAL A 2 22.57 24.49 43.23
C VAL A 2 21.33 24.59 42.35
N LYS A 3 20.77 23.46 41.91
CA LYS A 3 19.51 23.44 41.17
C LYS A 3 18.37 23.85 42.10
N ALA A 4 17.69 24.95 41.79
CA ALA A 4 16.63 25.50 42.63
C ALA A 4 15.56 26.23 41.81
N ARG A 5 14.35 26.33 42.36
CA ARG A 5 13.27 27.18 41.85
C ARG A 5 13.11 28.38 42.77
N GLN A 6 13.23 29.58 42.22
CA GLN A 6 13.15 30.83 42.97
C GLN A 6 11.78 31.49 42.80
N TYR A 7 11.20 31.91 43.92
CA TYR A 7 9.94 32.64 44.01
C TYR A 7 10.13 33.92 44.84
N PRO A 8 9.22 34.90 44.73
CA PRO A 8 9.31 36.14 45.53
C PRO A 8 9.32 35.90 47.05
N TRP A 9 8.76 34.78 47.51
CA TRP A 9 8.65 34.41 48.93
C TRP A 9 9.66 33.35 49.38
N GLY A 10 10.57 32.89 48.51
CA GLY A 10 11.58 31.90 48.91
C GLY A 10 12.17 31.10 47.77
N VAL A 11 13.09 30.20 48.13
CA VAL A 11 13.83 29.36 47.17
C VAL A 11 13.67 27.90 47.54
N VAL A 12 13.18 27.11 46.58
CA VAL A 12 13.04 25.66 46.72
C VAL A 12 14.26 24.99 46.09
N GLN A 13 15.15 24.49 46.92
CA GLN A 13 16.33 23.72 46.50
C GLN A 13 15.95 22.28 46.15
N VAL A 14 16.34 21.82 44.96
CA VAL A 14 15.96 20.49 44.43
C VAL A 14 16.72 19.35 45.11
N GLU A 15 17.95 19.58 45.56
CA GLU A 15 18.76 18.57 46.25
C GLU A 15 18.55 18.54 47.77
N ASN A 16 17.62 19.36 48.28
CA ASN A 16 17.31 19.42 49.70
C ASN A 16 16.11 18.51 50.01
N GLU A 17 16.34 17.45 50.79
CA GLU A 17 15.32 16.45 51.14
C GLU A 17 14.15 17.02 51.95
N ASN A 18 14.35 18.14 52.65
CA ASN A 18 13.28 18.81 53.39
C ASN A 18 12.31 19.55 52.45
N HIS A 19 12.69 19.76 51.18
CA HIS A 19 11.89 20.49 50.20
C HIS A 19 11.18 19.58 49.20
N CYS A 20 11.79 18.45 48.82
CA CYS A 20 11.19 17.47 47.90
C CYS A 20 11.90 16.11 47.94
N ASP A 21 11.25 15.09 47.39
CA ASP A 21 11.78 13.71 47.32
C ASP A 21 12.69 13.44 46.12
N PHE A 22 13.22 14.48 45.46
CA PHE A 22 14.06 14.32 44.27
C PHE A 22 15.29 13.42 44.51
N VAL A 23 15.93 13.56 45.67
CA VAL A 23 17.11 12.76 46.05
C VAL A 23 16.76 11.27 46.06
N LYS A 24 15.63 10.92 46.70
CA LYS A 24 15.12 9.53 46.78
C LYS A 24 14.78 8.98 45.39
N LEU A 25 14.12 9.78 44.54
CA LEU A 25 13.80 9.38 43.17
C LEU A 25 15.07 9.12 42.34
N ARG A 26 16.07 10.00 42.46
CA ARG A 26 17.35 9.86 41.75
C ARG A 26 18.07 8.58 42.15
N GLU A 27 18.15 8.31 43.45
CA GLU A 27 18.80 7.11 43.98
C GLU A 27 18.07 5.84 43.51
N MET A 28 16.74 5.83 43.60
CA MET A 28 15.92 4.72 43.10
C MET A 28 16.20 4.45 41.62
N LEU A 29 16.15 5.47 40.76
CA LEU A 29 16.25 5.30 39.31
C LEU A 29 17.67 4.95 38.84
N ILE A 30 18.70 5.59 39.42
CA ILE A 30 20.06 5.57 38.86
C ILE A 30 21.00 4.68 39.66
N CYS A 31 20.83 4.62 40.98
CA CYS A 31 21.81 3.95 41.85
C CYS A 31 21.42 2.51 42.18
N VAL A 32 20.11 2.19 42.22
CA VAL A 32 19.63 0.89 42.70
C VAL A 32 18.87 0.10 41.64
N ASN A 33 17.86 0.70 40.99
CA ASN A 33 16.89 -0.07 40.21
C ASN A 33 17.10 -0.03 38.69
N MET A 34 18.18 0.57 38.19
CA MET A 34 18.36 0.74 36.73
C MET A 34 18.39 -0.60 36.00
N GLU A 35 19.07 -1.61 36.55
CA GLU A 35 19.13 -2.95 35.96
C GLU A 35 17.78 -3.65 36.00
N ASP A 36 17.08 -3.60 37.14
CA ASP A 36 15.73 -4.16 37.28
C ASP A 36 14.73 -3.50 36.30
N LEU A 37 14.78 -2.18 36.14
CA LEU A 37 13.94 -1.47 35.15
C LEU A 37 14.24 -1.90 33.72
N ARG A 38 15.51 -2.14 33.37
CA ARG A 38 15.90 -2.68 32.07
C ARG A 38 15.40 -4.11 31.90
N GLU A 39 15.56 -4.95 32.93
CA GLU A 39 15.12 -6.34 32.90
C GLU A 39 13.59 -6.45 32.77
N GLN A 40 12.81 -5.69 33.54
CA GLN A 40 11.36 -5.64 33.40
C GLN A 40 10.94 -5.14 32.02
N THR A 41 11.64 -4.14 31.49
CA THR A 41 11.37 -3.63 30.14
C THR A 41 11.62 -4.70 29.09
N HIS A 42 12.69 -5.48 29.22
CA HIS A 42 13.00 -6.55 28.28
C HIS A 42 12.04 -7.74 28.42
N THR A 43 11.93 -8.29 29.62
CA THR A 43 11.20 -9.54 29.88
C THR A 43 9.68 -9.39 29.80
N ARG A 44 9.15 -8.18 30.03
CA ARG A 44 7.70 -7.93 30.02
C ARG A 44 7.26 -7.06 28.86
N HIS A 45 7.78 -5.84 28.78
CA HIS A 45 7.29 -4.87 27.80
C HIS A 45 7.70 -5.24 26.36
N TYR A 46 8.97 -5.60 26.17
CA TYR A 46 9.46 -6.03 24.86
C TYR A 46 8.89 -7.38 24.47
N GLU A 47 8.84 -8.37 25.36
CA GLU A 47 8.24 -9.67 25.03
C GLU A 47 6.75 -9.59 24.68
N LEU A 48 5.99 -8.73 25.36
CA LEU A 48 4.58 -8.47 24.99
C LEU A 48 4.49 -7.90 23.57
N TYR A 49 5.28 -6.87 23.27
CA TYR A 49 5.34 -6.27 21.93
C TYR A 49 5.79 -7.29 20.88
N ARG A 50 6.82 -8.08 21.20
CA ARG A 50 7.39 -9.12 20.33
C ARG A 50 6.34 -10.15 19.97
N ARG A 51 5.59 -10.68 20.95
CA ARG A 51 4.50 -11.63 20.69
C ARG A 51 3.45 -11.02 19.77
N CYS A 52 2.94 -9.84 20.09
CA CYS A 52 1.93 -9.19 19.24
C CYS A 52 2.43 -8.95 17.81
N LYS A 53 3.70 -8.54 17.64
CA LYS A 53 4.28 -8.35 16.31
C LYS A 53 4.47 -9.66 15.56
N LEU A 54 4.87 -10.72 16.24
CA LEU A 54 4.98 -12.05 15.64
C LEU A 54 3.61 -12.56 15.19
N GLU A 55 2.57 -12.39 16.00
CA GLU A 55 1.18 -12.72 15.64
C GLU A 55 0.69 -11.91 14.42
N GLU A 56 0.93 -10.59 14.37
CA GLU A 56 0.64 -9.76 13.19
C GLU A 56 1.40 -10.25 11.94
N MET A 57 2.63 -10.71 12.14
CA MET A 57 3.46 -11.33 11.10
C MET A 57 3.06 -12.78 10.81
N GLY A 58 1.98 -13.30 11.39
CA GLY A 58 1.43 -14.64 11.11
C GLY A 58 2.19 -15.79 11.76
N PHE A 59 3.07 -15.52 12.73
CA PHE A 59 3.68 -16.54 13.57
C PHE A 59 2.72 -16.83 14.73
N THR A 60 2.12 -18.01 14.74
CA THR A 60 1.28 -18.49 15.84
C THR A 60 1.96 -19.66 16.54
N ASP A 61 1.93 -19.69 17.88
CA ASP A 61 2.53 -20.77 18.68
C ASP A 61 1.76 -22.10 18.56
N THR A 62 0.56 -22.10 17.96
CA THR A 62 -0.34 -23.25 17.89
C THR A 62 -0.35 -23.87 16.50
N ASN A 63 0.57 -24.80 16.25
CA ASN A 63 0.39 -25.83 15.24
C ASN A 63 -0.31 -27.04 15.90
N PRO A 64 -1.41 -27.61 15.36
CA PRO A 64 -2.12 -28.76 15.94
C PRO A 64 -1.25 -30.02 16.20
N GLU A 65 0.00 -30.06 15.71
CA GLU A 65 0.94 -31.17 15.91
C GLU A 65 1.98 -30.97 17.02
N SER A 66 1.95 -29.89 17.81
CA SER A 66 2.92 -29.63 18.89
C SER A 66 4.40 -29.68 18.45
N LYS A 67 4.68 -29.46 17.16
CA LYS A 67 6.03 -29.27 16.64
C LYS A 67 6.33 -27.78 16.61
N PRO A 68 7.52 -27.34 17.10
CA PRO A 68 7.92 -25.95 16.94
C PRO A 68 7.98 -25.66 15.44
N VAL A 69 7.10 -24.79 14.96
CA VAL A 69 7.11 -24.36 13.57
C VAL A 69 8.44 -23.66 13.34
N SER A 70 9.25 -24.17 12.42
CA SER A 70 10.53 -23.54 12.13
C SER A 70 10.26 -22.13 11.59
N LEU A 71 10.90 -21.12 12.20
CA LEU A 71 10.82 -19.73 11.72
C LEU A 71 11.11 -19.64 10.22
N GLN A 72 11.99 -20.51 9.72
CA GLN A 72 12.35 -20.55 8.32
C GLN A 72 11.22 -21.08 7.43
N GLU A 73 10.49 -22.11 7.86
CA GLU A 73 9.37 -22.67 7.09
C GLU A 73 8.21 -21.66 6.97
N THR A 74 7.96 -20.87 8.01
CA THR A 74 6.94 -19.80 8.00
C THR A 74 7.34 -18.64 7.08
N TYR A 75 8.62 -18.24 7.09
CA TYR A 75 9.13 -17.28 6.11
C TYR A 75 9.03 -17.80 4.67
N GLU A 76 9.37 -19.07 4.43
CA GLU A 76 9.29 -19.69 3.10
C GLU A 76 7.84 -19.81 2.63
N ALA A 77 6.91 -20.19 3.50
CA ALA A 77 5.48 -20.25 3.21
C ALA A 77 4.91 -18.87 2.85
N LYS A 78 5.21 -17.83 3.67
CA LYS A 78 4.78 -16.45 3.38
C LYS A 78 5.39 -15.92 2.09
N ARG A 79 6.64 -16.26 1.80
CA ARG A 79 7.29 -15.88 0.54
C ARG A 79 6.62 -16.55 -0.66
N HIS A 80 6.25 -17.83 -0.53
CA HIS A 80 5.51 -18.54 -1.57
C HIS A 80 4.12 -17.96 -1.79
N GLU A 81 3.38 -17.65 -0.71
CA GLU A 81 2.08 -17.00 -0.77
C GLU A 81 2.17 -15.64 -1.48
N PHE A 82 3.14 -14.81 -1.09
CA PHE A 82 3.37 -13.51 -1.70
C PHE A 82 3.70 -13.61 -3.20
N LEU A 83 4.55 -14.56 -3.59
CA LEU A 83 4.87 -14.80 -5.00
C LEU A 83 3.65 -15.28 -5.79
N GLY A 84 2.82 -16.15 -5.20
CA GLY A 84 1.58 -16.61 -5.81
C GLY A 84 0.56 -15.48 -5.99
N ASP A 85 0.42 -14.60 -5.01
CA ASP A 85 -0.44 -13.41 -5.11
C ASP A 85 0.08 -12.43 -6.17
N LEU A 86 1.40 -12.26 -6.27
CA LEU A 86 2.02 -11.41 -7.30
C LEU A 86 1.72 -11.94 -8.71
N GLN A 87 1.87 -13.25 -8.93
CA GLN A 87 1.55 -13.90 -10.20
C GLN A 87 0.07 -13.79 -10.54
N ARG A 88 -0.82 -13.95 -9.55
CA ARG A 88 -2.27 -13.81 -9.76
C ARG A 88 -2.62 -12.39 -10.21
N ARG A 89 -2.07 -11.37 -9.55
CA ARG A 89 -2.25 -9.96 -9.94
C ARG A 89 -1.68 -9.67 -11.32
N GLU A 90 -0.52 -10.24 -11.66
CA GLU A 90 0.07 -10.12 -12.99
C GLU A 90 -0.83 -10.72 -14.07
N GLU A 91 -1.36 -11.92 -13.85
CA GLU A 91 -2.27 -12.57 -14.80
C GLU A 91 -3.60 -11.80 -14.91
N GLU A 92 -4.15 -11.28 -13.81
CA GLU A 92 -5.33 -10.40 -13.82
C GLU A 92 -5.08 -9.14 -14.66
N MET A 93 -3.93 -8.48 -14.49
CA MET A 93 -3.55 -7.32 -15.30
C MET A 93 -3.39 -7.69 -16.77
N ARG A 94 -2.78 -8.83 -17.07
CA ARG A 94 -2.60 -9.33 -18.43
C ARG A 94 -3.94 -9.63 -19.09
N GLN A 95 -4.87 -10.27 -18.39
CA GLN A 95 -6.22 -10.55 -18.87
C GLN A 95 -7.01 -9.28 -19.12
N MET A 96 -6.95 -8.31 -18.20
CA MET A 96 -7.58 -6.99 -18.40
C MET A 96 -7.01 -6.27 -19.64
N PHE A 97 -5.69 -6.36 -19.86
CA PHE A 97 -5.06 -5.76 -21.04
C PHE A 97 -5.57 -6.42 -22.33
N VAL A 98 -5.56 -7.75 -22.40
CA VAL A 98 -6.05 -8.49 -23.58
C VAL A 98 -7.51 -8.17 -23.86
N GLN A 99 -8.35 -8.11 -22.83
CA GLN A 99 -9.76 -7.77 -22.98
C GLN A 99 -9.94 -6.34 -23.53
N ARG A 100 -9.22 -5.36 -23.01
CA ARG A 100 -9.25 -3.97 -23.51
C ARG A 100 -8.75 -3.84 -24.94
N VAL A 101 -7.70 -4.57 -25.30
CA VAL A 101 -7.19 -4.60 -26.68
C VAL A 101 -8.26 -5.14 -27.61
N LYS A 102 -8.90 -6.27 -27.26
CA LYS A 102 -9.97 -6.88 -28.05
C LYS A 102 -11.17 -5.94 -28.23
N GLU A 103 -11.60 -5.28 -27.15
CA GLU A 103 -12.67 -4.27 -27.21
C GLU A 103 -12.32 -3.12 -28.15
N LYS A 104 -11.09 -2.58 -28.06
CA LYS A 104 -10.63 -1.50 -28.93
C LYS A 104 -10.50 -1.93 -30.40
N GLU A 105 -10.05 -3.15 -30.65
CA GLU A 105 -10.02 -3.72 -32.01
C GLU A 105 -11.44 -3.86 -32.59
N THR A 106 -12.42 -4.28 -31.78
CA THR A 106 -13.82 -4.36 -32.24
C THR A 106 -14.41 -2.98 -32.55
N GLU A 107 -14.17 -1.99 -31.69
CA GLU A 107 -14.60 -0.61 -31.93
C GLU A 107 -13.99 -0.04 -33.22
N LEU A 108 -12.67 -0.24 -33.43
CA LEU A 108 -11.98 0.19 -34.64
C LEU A 108 -12.57 -0.45 -35.88
N LYS A 109 -12.84 -1.76 -35.84
CA LYS A 109 -13.42 -2.49 -36.97
C LYS A 109 -14.83 -2.00 -37.33
N GLU A 110 -15.64 -1.66 -36.34
CA GLU A 110 -16.97 -1.08 -36.56
C GLU A 110 -16.86 0.33 -37.17
N ALA A 111 -15.98 1.17 -36.64
CA ALA A 111 -15.72 2.50 -37.18
C ALA A 111 -15.20 2.47 -38.63
N GLU A 112 -14.30 1.54 -38.96
CA GLU A 112 -13.84 1.32 -40.33
C GLU A 112 -14.99 0.92 -41.25
N ARG A 113 -15.86 0.00 -40.81
CA ARG A 113 -17.02 -0.43 -41.60
C ARG A 113 -18.00 0.71 -41.87
N GLU A 114 -18.26 1.56 -40.88
CA GLU A 114 -19.09 2.76 -41.07
C GLU A 114 -18.46 3.74 -42.04
N LEU A 115 -17.15 3.98 -41.93
CA LEU A 115 -16.43 4.89 -42.82
C LEU A 115 -16.44 4.37 -44.26
N GLN A 116 -16.25 3.06 -44.45
CA GLN A 116 -16.36 2.39 -45.75
C GLN A 116 -17.77 2.59 -46.35
N GLY A 117 -18.82 2.41 -45.55
CA GLY A 117 -20.20 2.61 -45.97
C GLY A 117 -20.49 4.06 -46.40
N LYS A 118 -20.01 5.04 -45.63
CA LYS A 118 -20.11 6.47 -45.99
C LYS A 118 -19.36 6.79 -47.29
N PHE A 119 -18.17 6.22 -47.46
CA PHE A 119 -17.37 6.40 -48.68
C PHE A 119 -18.08 5.85 -49.92
N GLU A 120 -18.65 4.65 -49.84
CA GLU A 120 -19.44 4.07 -50.94
C GLU A 120 -20.68 4.89 -51.27
N GLN A 121 -21.39 5.38 -50.26
CA GLN A 121 -22.57 6.23 -50.45
C GLN A 121 -22.20 7.55 -51.16
N LEU A 122 -21.14 8.22 -50.70
CA LEU A 122 -20.62 9.43 -51.35
C LEU A 122 -20.19 9.17 -52.80
N LYS A 123 -19.54 8.03 -53.06
CA LYS A 123 -19.12 7.62 -54.41
C LYS A 123 -20.32 7.42 -55.35
N ARG A 124 -21.41 6.82 -54.86
CA ARG A 124 -22.67 6.67 -55.64
C ARG A 124 -23.29 8.03 -55.95
N LEU A 125 -23.46 8.88 -54.95
CA LEU A 125 -24.01 10.23 -55.11
C LEU A 125 -23.20 11.04 -56.13
N HIS A 126 -21.87 11.00 -56.03
CA HIS A 126 -21.00 11.69 -56.98
C HIS A 126 -21.14 11.17 -58.40
N SER A 127 -21.27 9.84 -58.59
CA SER A 127 -21.52 9.25 -59.91
C SER A 127 -22.88 9.66 -60.50
N GLU A 128 -23.92 9.71 -59.67
CA GLU A 128 -25.26 10.15 -60.09
C GLU A 128 -25.28 11.63 -60.49
N GLU A 129 -24.64 12.50 -59.70
CA GLU A 129 -24.48 13.91 -60.04
C GLU A 129 -23.72 14.10 -61.35
N LYS A 130 -22.64 13.34 -61.55
CA LYS A 130 -21.86 13.38 -62.79
C LYS A 130 -22.72 12.98 -64.00
N SER A 131 -23.51 11.90 -63.90
CA SER A 131 -24.42 11.48 -64.96
C SER A 131 -25.47 12.55 -65.27
N LYS A 132 -26.07 13.17 -64.24
CA LYS A 132 -27.04 14.27 -64.40
C LYS A 132 -26.42 15.50 -65.06
N LEU A 133 -25.18 15.83 -64.73
CA LEU A 133 -24.45 16.94 -65.37
C LEU A 133 -24.14 16.62 -66.83
N ASP A 134 -23.72 15.40 -67.15
CA ASP A 134 -23.47 14.96 -68.52
C ASP A 134 -24.75 14.94 -69.37
N GLU A 135 -25.89 14.51 -68.82
CA GLU A 135 -27.20 14.59 -69.49
C GLU A 135 -27.62 16.03 -69.77
N LYS A 136 -27.49 16.92 -68.77
CA LYS A 136 -27.76 18.36 -68.95
C LYS A 136 -26.85 19.00 -69.98
N ARG A 137 -25.59 18.58 -70.07
CA ARG A 137 -24.66 19.06 -71.10
C ARG A 137 -25.13 18.64 -72.50
N ARG A 138 -25.52 17.37 -72.68
CA ARG A 138 -26.01 16.86 -73.97
C ARG A 138 -27.32 17.47 -74.43
N SER A 139 -28.18 17.95 -73.52
CA SER A 139 -29.43 18.61 -73.89
C SER A 139 -29.27 20.09 -74.26
N LEU A 140 -28.09 20.66 -74.01
CA LEU A 140 -27.72 22.04 -74.37
C LEU A 140 -26.84 22.11 -75.64
N GLU A 141 -26.39 20.96 -76.15
CA GLU A 141 -25.71 20.79 -77.46
C GLU A 141 -26.74 20.41 -78.54
#